data_AF-A0A948QZR8-F1
#
_entry.id   AF-A0A948QZR8-F1
#
_cell.length_a   1.000
_cell.length_b   1.000
_cell.length_c   1.000
_cell.angle_alpha   90.00
_cell.angle_beta   90.00
_cell.angle_gamma   90.00
#
_symmetry.space_group_name_H-M   'P 1'
#
loop_
_entity.id
_entity.type
_entity.pdbx_description
1 polymer ?
#
loop_
_entity_poly.entity_id
_entity_poly.type
_entity_poly.pdbx_seq_one_letter_code
_entity_poly.pdbx_strand_id
1 'polypeptide(L)'
;MTTLTCAFCKGKGKDPFEIMSKEATCQVCGGRGKVAVAKPYVKCAHCQGTGVSPYSRNVCTICNGRGVVSVTDGKKVCPECGGSGSARESNLPCLKCGGKGVV
;
A
#
# COMPACT_ATOMS: atom_id res chain seq x y z
N MET A 1 -17.98 -2.55 -0.57
CA MET A 1 -16.58 -2.49 -1.05
C MET A 1 -16.52 -1.59 -2.28
N THR A 2 -15.36 -0.99 -2.59
CA THR A 2 -15.14 -0.24 -3.83
C THR A 2 -13.99 -0.84 -4.62
N THR A 3 -14.03 -0.72 -5.94
CA THR A 3 -12.98 -1.21 -6.82
C THR A 3 -12.05 -0.05 -7.19
N LEU A 4 -10.75 -0.23 -6.98
CA LEU A 4 -9.71 0.74 -7.30
C LEU A 4 -8.73 0.16 -8.30
N THR A 5 -8.07 1.03 -9.07
CA THR A 5 -6.92 0.63 -9.88
C THR A 5 -5.83 0.06 -8.97
N CYS A 6 -5.27 -1.08 -9.35
CA CYS A 6 -4.20 -1.73 -8.60
C CYS A 6 -2.98 -0.80 -8.56
N ALA A 7 -2.62 -0.29 -7.37
CA ALA A 7 -1.51 0.63 -7.22
C ALA A 7 -0.17 0.01 -7.62
N PHE A 8 0.08 -1.26 -7.27
CA PHE A 8 1.32 -1.96 -7.59
C PHE A 8 1.62 -2.01 -9.10
N CYS A 9 0.71 -2.56 -9.92
CA CYS A 9 0.90 -2.66 -11.38
C CYS A 9 0.38 -1.48 -12.19
N LYS A 10 -0.16 -0.43 -11.54
CA LYS A 10 -0.78 0.73 -12.20
C LYS A 10 -1.86 0.37 -13.22
N GLY A 11 -2.63 -0.69 -12.95
CA GLY A 11 -3.70 -1.15 -13.85
C GLY A 11 -3.27 -2.06 -14.98
N LYS A 12 -1.96 -2.30 -15.18
CA LYS A 12 -1.45 -3.13 -16.29
C LYS A 12 -1.76 -4.62 -16.15
N GLY A 13 -2.05 -5.10 -14.95
CA GLY A 13 -2.26 -6.52 -14.68
C GLY A 13 -0.98 -7.38 -14.70
N LYS A 14 0.19 -6.79 -14.99
CA LYS A 14 1.50 -7.47 -15.02
C LYS A 14 2.40 -6.99 -13.89
N ASP A 15 3.38 -7.81 -13.51
CA ASP A 15 4.43 -7.39 -12.58
C ASP A 15 5.17 -6.17 -13.15
N PRO A 16 5.30 -5.07 -12.39
CA PRO A 16 5.90 -3.83 -12.90
C PRO A 16 7.42 -3.86 -12.98
N PHE A 17 8.08 -4.90 -12.45
CA PHE A 17 9.53 -4.99 -12.38
C PHE A 17 10.13 -6.08 -13.27
N GLU A 18 9.28 -6.87 -13.94
CA GLU A 18 9.66 -7.93 -14.90
C GLU A 18 10.66 -8.95 -14.33
N ILE A 19 10.69 -9.12 -12.99
CA ILE A 19 11.74 -9.89 -12.30
C ILE A 19 11.66 -11.38 -12.62
N MET A 20 10.45 -11.94 -12.74
CA MET A 20 10.23 -13.35 -13.05
C MET A 20 10.12 -13.59 -14.57
N SER A 21 9.42 -12.70 -15.29
CA SER A 21 9.37 -12.60 -16.76
C SER A 21 8.56 -11.36 -17.17
N LYS A 22 8.60 -10.96 -18.45
CA LYS A 22 7.74 -9.90 -19.02
C LYS A 22 6.24 -10.27 -19.04
N GLU A 23 5.94 -11.54 -18.85
CA GLU A 23 4.60 -12.11 -18.87
C GLU A 23 4.07 -12.36 -17.46
N ALA A 24 4.90 -12.11 -16.43
CA ALA A 24 4.54 -12.33 -15.05
C ALA A 24 3.26 -11.56 -14.70
N THR A 25 2.25 -12.33 -14.28
CA THR A 25 0.98 -11.78 -13.84
C THR A 25 1.18 -11.00 -12.53
N CYS A 26 0.51 -9.87 -12.38
CA CYS A 26 0.59 -9.06 -11.17
C CYS A 26 0.09 -9.84 -9.95
N GLN A 27 1.01 -10.15 -9.03
CA GLN A 27 0.78 -10.88 -7.78
C GLN A 27 -0.30 -10.25 -6.87
N VAL A 28 -0.55 -8.94 -6.99
CA VAL A 28 -1.51 -8.22 -6.14
C VAL A 28 -2.96 -8.33 -6.64
N CYS A 29 -3.15 -8.20 -7.96
CA CYS A 29 -4.49 -8.17 -8.55
C CYS A 29 -4.84 -9.46 -9.33
N GLY A 30 -3.87 -10.35 -9.56
CA GLY A 30 -4.03 -11.56 -10.36
C GLY A 30 -4.42 -11.23 -11.81
N GLY A 31 -3.74 -10.28 -12.44
CA GLY A 31 -4.00 -9.93 -13.85
C GLY A 31 -5.10 -8.90 -14.10
N ARG A 32 -6.00 -8.69 -13.14
CA ARG A 32 -7.22 -7.86 -13.33
C ARG A 32 -6.98 -6.35 -13.45
N GLY A 33 -5.79 -5.86 -13.09
CA GLY A 33 -5.48 -4.43 -13.03
C GLY A 33 -6.24 -3.64 -11.95
N LYS A 34 -7.14 -4.26 -11.19
CA LYS A 34 -7.98 -3.62 -10.17
C LYS A 34 -8.04 -4.47 -8.91
N VAL A 35 -8.29 -3.82 -7.77
CA VAL A 35 -8.41 -4.44 -6.44
C VAL A 35 -9.65 -3.93 -5.71
N ALA A 36 -10.29 -4.79 -4.91
CA ALA A 36 -11.40 -4.40 -4.06
C ALA A 36 -10.91 -3.93 -2.68
N VAL A 37 -11.49 -2.83 -2.18
CA VAL A 37 -11.12 -2.20 -0.90
C VAL A 37 -12.37 -1.84 -0.11
N ALA A 38 -12.36 -2.07 1.20
CA ALA A 38 -13.43 -1.64 2.09
C ALA A 38 -13.34 -0.14 2.40
N LYS A 39 -14.48 0.55 2.42
CA LYS A 39 -14.58 1.95 2.85
C LYS A 39 -14.82 2.01 4.38
N PRO A 40 -14.36 3.09 5.06
CA PRO A 40 -13.47 4.11 4.53
C PRO A 40 -12.04 3.60 4.39
N TYR A 41 -11.27 4.18 3.47
CA TYR A 41 -9.85 3.89 3.29
C TYR A 41 -9.06 5.20 3.17
N VAL A 42 -7.75 5.12 3.42
CA VAL A 42 -6.81 6.20 3.21
C VAL A 42 -5.64 5.74 2.37
N LYS A 43 -4.95 6.70 1.75
CA LYS A 43 -3.67 6.46 1.10
C LYS A 43 -2.71 5.84 2.13
N CYS A 44 -2.05 4.75 1.76
CA CYS A 44 -1.04 4.14 2.63
C CYS A 44 0.09 5.13 2.83
N ALA A 45 0.30 5.58 4.07
CA ALA A 45 1.33 6.57 4.39
C ALA A 45 2.73 6.00 4.14
N HIS A 46 2.98 4.76 4.56
CA HIS A 46 4.28 4.12 4.44
C HIS A 46 4.80 4.00 2.99
N CYS A 47 3.99 3.52 2.04
CA CYS A 47 4.39 3.43 0.63
C CYS A 47 3.98 4.64 -0.22
N GLN A 48 3.38 5.65 0.41
CA GLN A 48 2.81 6.81 -0.27
C GLN A 48 1.90 6.43 -1.45
N GLY A 49 1.11 5.38 -1.27
CA GLY A 49 0.15 4.89 -2.25
C GLY A 49 0.73 4.25 -3.51
N THR A 50 2.03 3.99 -3.56
CA THR A 50 2.63 3.29 -4.70
C THR A 50 2.25 1.82 -4.74
N GLY A 51 1.96 1.21 -3.59
CA GLY A 51 1.81 -0.24 -3.44
C GLY A 51 3.15 -0.98 -3.38
N VAL A 52 4.27 -0.28 -3.46
CA VAL A 52 5.63 -0.84 -3.48
C VAL A 52 6.33 -0.45 -2.18
N SER A 53 7.12 -1.34 -1.61
CA SER A 53 7.95 -1.02 -0.44
C SER A 53 8.95 0.09 -0.80
N PRO A 54 9.10 1.18 -0.01
CA PRO A 54 9.95 2.32 -0.43
C PRO A 54 11.44 2.01 -0.65
N TYR A 55 11.93 0.87 -0.15
CA TYR A 55 13.34 0.47 -0.18
C TYR A 55 13.58 -0.89 -0.86
N SER A 56 12.56 -1.47 -1.48
CA SER A 56 12.70 -2.72 -2.24
C SER A 56 11.70 -2.76 -3.38
N ARG A 57 11.87 -3.71 -4.31
CA ARG A 57 10.90 -3.95 -5.40
C ARG A 57 9.74 -4.86 -4.95
N ASN A 58 9.64 -5.12 -3.65
CA ASN A 58 8.60 -5.98 -3.10
C ASN A 58 7.29 -5.22 -2.95
N VAL A 59 6.20 -5.99 -2.91
CA VAL A 59 4.89 -5.51 -2.52
C VAL A 59 4.97 -4.86 -1.14
N CYS A 60 4.38 -3.67 -0.98
CA CYS A 60 4.29 -3.04 0.33
C CYS A 60 3.45 -3.92 1.27
N THR A 61 4.08 -4.40 2.35
CA THR A 61 3.48 -5.31 3.34
C THR A 61 2.34 -4.68 4.14
N ILE A 62 2.33 -3.34 4.26
CA ILE A 62 1.30 -2.62 5.03
C ILE A 62 -0.04 -2.56 4.30
N CYS A 63 0.00 -2.31 2.98
CA CYS A 63 -1.21 -2.20 2.16
C CYS A 63 -1.42 -3.41 1.23
N ASN A 64 -0.56 -4.42 1.31
CA ASN A 64 -0.53 -5.57 0.41
C ASN A 64 -0.61 -5.17 -1.07
N GLY A 65 0.13 -4.13 -1.46
CA GLY A 65 0.18 -3.68 -2.85
C GLY A 65 -0.98 -2.83 -3.34
N ARG A 66 -2.01 -2.62 -2.52
CA ARG A 66 -3.22 -1.88 -2.89
C ARG A 66 -2.99 -0.36 -2.95
N GLY A 67 -1.95 0.14 -2.30
CA GLY A 67 -1.66 1.58 -2.18
C GLY A 67 -2.57 2.32 -1.20
N VAL A 68 -3.55 1.63 -0.62
CA VAL A 68 -4.47 2.17 0.37
C VAL A 68 -4.67 1.17 1.49
N VAL A 69 -5.04 1.67 2.66
CA VAL A 69 -5.39 0.87 3.85
C VAL A 69 -6.80 1.23 4.29
N SER A 70 -7.60 0.20 4.59
CA SER A 70 -8.92 0.40 5.19
C SER A 70 -8.75 0.81 6.65
N VAL A 71 -9.63 1.71 7.09
CA VAL A 71 -9.58 2.36 8.40
C VAL A 71 -10.99 2.45 8.95
N THR A 72 -11.11 2.77 10.23
CA THR A 72 -12.39 3.08 10.86
C THR A 72 -12.75 4.55 10.66
N ASP A 73 -14.04 4.86 10.78
CA ASP A 73 -14.49 6.25 10.89
C ASP A 73 -13.93 6.90 12.16
N GLY A 74 -13.70 8.21 12.12
CA GLY A 74 -13.12 8.97 13.25
C GLY A 74 -11.59 8.84 13.41
N LYS A 75 -10.88 8.26 12.44
CA LYS A 75 -9.42 8.15 12.42
C LYS A 75 -8.72 9.49 12.70
N LYS A 76 -7.65 9.46 13.48
CA LYS A 76 -6.82 10.64 13.78
C LYS A 76 -5.40 10.44 13.24
N VAL A 77 -4.73 11.54 12.92
CA VAL A 77 -3.31 11.50 12.55
C VAL A 77 -2.53 10.88 13.69
N CYS A 78 -1.67 9.91 13.38
CA CYS A 78 -0.88 9.25 14.40
C CYS A 78 0.10 10.26 15.02
N PRO A 79 0.05 10.50 16.35
CA PRO A 79 0.87 11.53 16.98
C PRO A 79 2.36 11.16 17.04
N GLU A 80 2.68 9.87 16.97
CA GLU A 80 4.07 9.38 17.07
C GLU A 80 4.86 9.63 15.79
N CYS A 81 4.27 9.28 14.65
CA CYS A 81 4.90 9.48 13.34
C CYS A 81 4.45 10.77 12.63
N GLY A 82 3.52 11.54 13.22
CA GLY A 82 2.96 12.75 12.61
C GLY A 82 2.24 12.48 11.29
N GLY A 83 1.76 11.25 11.06
CA GLY A 83 1.11 10.86 9.82
C GLY A 83 2.01 10.25 8.75
N SER A 84 3.33 10.21 8.94
CA SER A 84 4.27 9.67 7.94
C SER A 84 4.11 8.17 7.70
N GLY A 85 3.61 7.43 8.69
CA GLY A 85 3.55 5.97 8.65
C GLY A 85 4.92 5.29 8.78
N SER A 86 5.97 6.02 9.11
CA SER A 86 7.31 5.46 9.33
C SER A 86 7.85 5.89 10.69
N ALA A 87 8.71 5.06 11.28
CA ALA A 87 9.45 5.44 12.48
C ALA A 87 10.44 6.59 12.15
N ARG A 88 10.73 7.47 13.10
CA ARG A 88 11.57 8.66 12.86
C ARG A 88 13.00 8.34 12.47
N GLU A 89 13.53 7.24 12.98
CA GLU A 89 14.95 6.87 12.82
C GLU A 89 15.16 5.61 11.98
N SER A 90 14.09 5.07 11.40
CA SER A 90 14.22 3.92 10.52
C SER A 90 13.18 3.92 9.42
N ASN A 91 13.54 3.20 8.36
CA ASN A 91 12.68 2.91 7.23
C ASN A 91 11.58 1.89 7.55
N LEU A 92 11.42 1.56 8.83
CA LEU A 92 10.41 0.62 9.30
C LEU A 92 9.06 1.33 9.46
N PRO A 93 7.95 0.58 9.29
CA PRO A 93 6.62 1.08 9.60
C PRO A 93 6.54 1.58 11.05
N CYS A 94 5.83 2.68 11.28
CA CYS A 94 5.54 3.14 12.64
C CYS A 94 4.75 2.05 13.39
N LEU A 95 5.26 1.58 14.53
CA LEU A 95 4.69 0.47 15.28
C LEU A 95 3.30 0.79 15.83
N LYS A 96 3.08 2.04 16.28
CA LYS A 96 1.80 2.47 16.84
C LYS A 96 0.63 2.46 15.85
N CYS A 97 0.86 2.91 14.62
CA CYS A 97 -0.18 2.91 13.58
C CYS A 97 -0.05 1.76 12.57
N GLY A 98 0.93 0.88 12.73
CA GLY A 98 1.28 -0.17 11.76
C GLY A 98 1.57 0.38 10.36
N GLY A 99 2.16 1.57 10.28
CA GLY A 99 2.49 2.26 9.03
C GLY A 99 1.34 2.90 8.24
N LYS A 100 0.13 2.93 8.82
CA LYS A 100 -1.04 3.58 8.20
C LYS A 100 -0.99 5.11 8.22
N GLY A 101 -0.23 5.69 9.17
CA GLY A 101 -0.20 7.14 9.43
C GLY A 101 -1.38 7.66 10.25
N VAL A 102 -2.36 6.80 10.54
CA VAL A 102 -3.56 7.13 11.33
C VAL A 102 -3.86 6.03 12.33
N VAL A 103 -4.51 6.41 13.43
CA VAL A 103 -5.04 5.52 14.47
C VAL A 103 -6.54 5.67 14.60
#